data_AF-A0A2T0RB24-F1
#
_entry.id   AF-A0A2T0RB24-F1
#
_cell.length_a   1.000
_cell.length_b   1.000
_cell.length_c   1.000
_cell.angle_alpha   90.00
_cell.angle_beta   90.00
_cell.angle_gamma   90.00
#
_symmetry.space_group_name_H-M   'P 1'
#
loop_
_entity.id
_entity.type
_entity.pdbx_description
1 polymer ?
#
loop_
_entity_poly.entity_id
_entity_poly.type
_entity_poly.pdbx_seq_one_letter_code
_entity_poly.pdbx_strand_id
1 'polypeptide(L)'
;MRALRPTRLLSLDSGLWALDETQPVAAVLDRRTGRVERVVSWPEVPAEPVPAPWPPPRLLPDGPAFWTHPHGEAPLVRIGPGGVELAVWTHGLRLAAVGPDGVWCVPPPPPQDVVRSADGRPSWGLHPAQLLHVAPGGQPRRTTVDAPVRAAQAEESGFFLALDAEPWHLEPLGADLHEVVWSTRWFRVPWHAPIGDELRDVAEPVAHGPEPRTEDGRGTHSWLDPWNAGADRHGVRLEGARWGFGWRADAAAAAAGRLVVLTHTSDGEPSRRVDLGRGTTTSAALVGRGGSERLVVAVRRDEPGLLRPPVDLLTVQRSGDVTPLLRGGSVDVAEHVRPLAPRPLEAGSYVRQVLAANGRLGEFWRTDEGFSPLIEGMSAARARLVGDWPDTVLEWTFEHPDRPGVRLRRRTRLFDELGRITPPDTAAVEAVEDFQTGQVPAVEAAVGGFLDF
;
A
#
# COMPACT_ATOMS: atom_id res chain seq x y z
N MET A 1 3.40 25.78 1.95
CA MET A 1 4.42 24.78 1.59
C MET A 1 3.85 23.40 1.82
N ARG A 2 3.96 22.49 0.86
CA ARG A 2 3.49 21.11 0.97
C ARG A 2 4.64 20.22 0.55
N ALA A 3 5.26 19.53 1.49
CA ALA A 3 6.38 18.67 1.20
C ALA A 3 5.97 17.28 0.67
N LEU A 4 6.80 16.70 -0.19
CA LEU A 4 6.69 15.31 -0.64
C LEU A 4 6.71 14.33 0.54
N ARG A 5 5.80 13.35 0.53
CA ARG A 5 5.77 12.23 1.49
C ARG A 5 5.78 10.91 0.73
N PRO A 6 6.97 10.44 0.32
CA PRO A 6 7.05 9.28 -0.57
C PRO A 6 6.68 7.97 0.13
N THR A 7 5.68 7.24 -0.37
CA THR A 7 5.28 5.91 0.14
C THR A 7 5.38 4.81 -0.91
N ARG A 8 5.86 5.14 -2.11
CA ARG A 8 6.19 4.21 -3.18
C ARG A 8 7.49 4.65 -3.85
N LEU A 9 8.38 3.69 -4.08
CA LEU A 9 9.65 3.89 -4.75
C LEU A 9 9.73 3.04 -6.01
N LEU A 10 10.10 3.64 -7.15
CA LEU A 10 10.33 2.93 -8.40
C LEU A 10 11.73 3.24 -8.93
N SER A 11 12.50 2.20 -9.23
CA SER A 11 13.81 2.36 -9.88
C SER A 11 13.64 2.19 -11.38
N LEU A 12 13.64 3.31 -12.12
CA LEU A 12 13.43 3.38 -13.57
C LEU A 12 14.69 3.86 -14.28
N ASP A 13 14.85 3.59 -15.57
CA ASP A 13 16.06 4.01 -16.30
C ASP A 13 16.30 5.53 -16.25
N SER A 14 15.25 6.31 -16.00
CA SER A 14 15.29 7.77 -15.80
C SER A 14 15.69 8.22 -14.39
N GLY A 15 15.73 7.33 -13.40
CA GLY A 15 16.08 7.70 -12.02
C GLY A 15 15.39 6.84 -10.95
N LEU A 16 15.59 7.21 -9.69
CA LEU A 16 14.77 6.72 -8.59
C LEU A 16 13.56 7.66 -8.43
N TRP A 17 12.37 7.15 -8.68
CA TRP A 17 11.11 7.87 -8.50
C TRP A 17 10.60 7.66 -7.09
N ALA A 18 10.43 8.76 -6.37
CA ALA A 18 9.82 8.80 -5.05
C ALA A 18 8.41 9.39 -5.17
N LEU A 19 7.40 8.51 -5.22
CA LEU A 19 6.02 8.87 -5.48
C LEU A 19 5.32 9.18 -4.17
N ASP A 20 4.58 10.28 -4.20
CA ASP A 20 3.83 10.78 -3.06
C ASP A 20 2.67 9.85 -2.65
N GLU A 21 2.33 9.89 -1.36
CA GLU A 21 1.28 9.05 -0.77
C GLU A 21 -0.15 9.38 -1.21
N THR A 22 -0.45 10.61 -1.61
CA THR A 22 -1.83 11.04 -1.93
C THR A 22 -1.90 11.84 -3.23
N GLN A 23 -0.87 12.64 -3.50
CA GLN A 23 -0.86 13.53 -4.65
C GLN A 23 -0.25 12.81 -5.86
N PRO A 24 -0.73 13.09 -7.09
CA PRO A 24 -0.19 12.50 -8.31
C PRO A 24 1.14 13.19 -8.69
N VAL A 25 2.15 13.06 -7.83
CA VAL A 25 3.43 13.73 -7.95
C VAL A 25 4.56 12.83 -7.48
N ALA A 26 5.72 12.94 -8.12
CA ALA A 26 6.94 12.27 -7.73
C ALA A 26 8.14 13.20 -7.85
N ALA A 27 9.11 13.01 -6.97
CA ALA A 27 10.47 13.48 -7.22
C ALA A 27 11.27 12.40 -7.94
N VAL A 28 11.96 12.77 -9.02
CA VAL A 28 12.92 11.90 -9.70
C VAL A 28 14.31 12.26 -9.21
N LEU A 29 14.97 11.27 -8.60
CA LEU A 29 16.26 11.42 -7.94
C LEU A 29 17.36 10.77 -8.77
N ASP A 30 18.52 11.43 -8.86
CA ASP A 30 19.74 10.80 -9.34
C ASP A 30 20.02 9.57 -8.47
N ARG A 31 20.15 8.41 -9.13
CA ARG A 31 20.29 7.12 -8.48
C ARG A 31 21.53 6.98 -7.61
N ARG A 32 22.57 7.79 -7.84
CA ARG A 32 23.86 7.76 -7.14
C ARG A 32 23.94 8.81 -6.03
N THR A 33 23.53 10.04 -6.31
CA THR A 33 23.68 11.17 -5.39
C THR A 33 22.43 11.48 -4.58
N GLY A 34 21.25 10.98 -4.99
CA GLY A 34 19.97 11.35 -4.37
C GLY A 34 19.53 12.78 -4.66
N ARG A 35 20.18 13.45 -5.60
CA ARG A 35 19.82 14.83 -5.97
C ARG A 35 18.49 14.80 -6.70
N VAL A 36 17.55 15.66 -6.31
CA VAL A 36 16.32 15.87 -7.08
C VAL A 36 16.69 16.47 -8.42
N GLU A 37 16.43 15.72 -9.49
CA GLU A 37 16.63 16.18 -10.86
C GLU A 37 15.39 16.92 -11.37
N ARG A 38 14.21 16.46 -10.96
CA ARG A 38 12.92 17.06 -11.34
C ARG A 38 11.79 16.60 -10.41
N VAL A 39 10.71 17.37 -10.42
CA VAL A 39 9.41 16.97 -9.88
C VAL A 39 8.47 16.76 -11.06
N VAL A 40 7.81 15.61 -11.10
CA VAL A 40 6.86 15.22 -12.16
C VAL A 40 5.49 15.10 -11.52
N SER A 41 4.46 15.69 -12.12
CA SER A 41 3.08 15.60 -11.66
C SER A 41 2.12 15.24 -12.79
N TRP A 42 0.99 14.65 -12.41
CA TRP A 42 -0.08 14.21 -13.32
C TRP A 42 -1.47 14.46 -12.69
N PRO A 43 -1.80 15.71 -12.30
CA PRO A 43 -3.07 16.06 -11.64
C PRO A 43 -4.33 15.82 -12.50
N GLU A 44 -4.17 15.61 -13.80
CA GLU A 44 -5.23 15.29 -14.75
C GLU A 44 -5.74 13.85 -14.66
N VAL A 45 -4.93 12.92 -14.15
CA VAL A 45 -5.34 11.52 -13.96
C VAL A 45 -6.38 11.48 -12.84
N PRO A 46 -7.48 10.71 -12.87
CA PRO A 46 -8.43 10.66 -11.75
C PRO A 46 -7.77 10.25 -10.42
N ALA A 47 -8.25 10.81 -9.31
CA ALA A 47 -7.81 10.40 -7.97
C ALA A 47 -8.46 9.05 -7.61
N GLU A 48 -7.76 8.23 -6.81
CA GLU A 48 -8.31 6.97 -6.28
C GLU A 48 -9.62 7.21 -5.52
N PRO A 49 -10.65 6.36 -5.61
CA PRO A 49 -11.85 6.51 -4.79
C PRO A 49 -11.52 6.41 -3.29
N VAL A 50 -12.44 6.87 -2.44
CA VAL A 50 -12.36 6.70 -0.97
C VAL A 50 -13.54 5.83 -0.52
N PRO A 51 -13.31 4.74 0.23
CA PRO A 51 -12.00 4.21 0.65
C PRO A 51 -11.14 3.77 -0.55
N ALA A 52 -9.82 3.84 -0.39
CA ALA A 52 -8.89 3.42 -1.43
C ALA A 52 -9.16 1.96 -1.82
N PRO A 53 -9.14 1.62 -3.11
CA PRO A 53 -9.40 0.27 -3.55
C PRO A 53 -8.33 -0.68 -2.98
N TRP A 54 -8.77 -1.86 -2.55
CA TRP A 54 -7.87 -2.96 -2.26
C TRP A 54 -7.94 -3.97 -3.41
N PRO A 55 -6.79 -4.34 -4.04
CA PRO A 55 -5.44 -3.85 -3.77
C PRO A 55 -5.20 -2.42 -4.31
N PRO A 56 -4.21 -1.67 -3.77
CA PRO A 56 -3.88 -0.34 -4.27
C PRO A 56 -3.38 -0.37 -5.72
N PRO A 57 -3.31 0.78 -6.43
CA PRO A 57 -2.91 0.83 -7.84
C PRO A 57 -1.57 0.14 -8.10
N ARG A 58 -1.48 -0.66 -9.17
CA ARG A 58 -0.21 -1.26 -9.62
C ARG A 58 0.65 -0.22 -10.30
N LEU A 59 1.96 -0.30 -10.06
CA LEU A 59 2.97 0.56 -10.65
C LEU A 59 3.99 -0.33 -11.35
N LEU A 60 3.93 -0.41 -12.69
CA LEU A 60 4.78 -1.31 -13.45
C LEU A 60 5.83 -0.53 -14.25
N PRO A 61 7.14 -0.72 -13.98
CA PRO A 61 8.23 -0.09 -14.73
C PRO A 61 8.18 -0.34 -16.24
N ASP A 62 8.52 0.67 -17.03
CA ASP A 62 8.62 0.64 -18.49
C ASP A 62 9.77 1.54 -18.96
N GLY A 63 11.00 1.03 -18.86
CA GLY A 63 12.22 1.78 -19.17
C GLY A 63 12.34 3.06 -18.34
N PRO A 64 12.29 4.26 -18.96
CA PRO A 64 12.34 5.55 -18.25
C PRO A 64 10.99 5.98 -17.64
N ALA A 65 9.91 5.24 -17.90
CA ALA A 65 8.55 5.56 -17.49
C ALA A 65 7.96 4.42 -16.64
N PHE A 66 6.72 4.57 -16.20
CA PHE A 66 5.95 3.49 -15.58
C PHE A 66 4.48 3.57 -15.98
N TRP A 67 3.82 2.43 -15.98
CA TRP A 67 2.38 2.31 -16.14
C TRP A 67 1.70 2.27 -14.78
N THR A 68 0.56 2.95 -14.68
CA THR A 68 -0.31 2.88 -13.50
C THR A 68 -1.77 2.87 -13.90
N HIS A 69 -2.58 2.24 -13.06
CA HIS A 69 -4.03 2.17 -13.19
C HIS A 69 -4.64 2.47 -11.83
N PRO A 70 -5.01 3.73 -11.53
CA PRO A 70 -5.46 4.16 -10.21
C PRO A 70 -6.60 3.31 -9.64
N HIS A 71 -7.58 2.98 -10.48
CA HIS A 71 -8.68 2.07 -10.17
C HIS A 71 -9.30 1.56 -11.47
N GLY A 72 -10.18 0.55 -11.40
CA GLY A 72 -10.79 -0.09 -12.58
C GLY A 72 -11.59 0.84 -13.51
N GLU A 73 -12.01 1.99 -12.99
CA GLU A 73 -12.76 3.02 -13.72
C GLU A 73 -11.88 4.23 -14.10
N ALA A 74 -10.57 4.17 -13.89
CA ALA A 74 -9.65 5.19 -14.37
C ALA A 74 -9.08 4.77 -15.74
N PRO A 75 -8.59 5.71 -16.57
CA PRO A 75 -7.72 5.32 -17.67
C PRO A 75 -6.45 4.65 -17.14
N LEU A 76 -5.97 3.65 -17.87
CA LEU A 76 -4.59 3.21 -17.77
C LEU A 76 -3.70 4.33 -18.29
N VAL A 77 -2.69 4.71 -17.52
CA VAL A 77 -1.81 5.83 -17.88
C VAL A 77 -0.34 5.44 -17.81
N ARG A 78 0.44 5.95 -18.76
CA ARG A 78 1.90 5.86 -18.78
C ARG A 78 2.46 7.21 -18.34
N ILE A 79 3.22 7.20 -17.26
CA ILE A 79 3.85 8.38 -16.69
C ILE A 79 5.34 8.30 -16.94
N GLY A 80 5.88 9.27 -17.68
CA GLY A 80 7.31 9.39 -17.90
C GLY A 80 7.87 10.72 -17.41
N PRO A 81 9.15 11.02 -17.68
CA PRO A 81 9.85 12.16 -17.07
C PRO A 81 9.28 13.55 -17.38
N GLY A 82 8.30 13.64 -18.29
CA GLY A 82 7.56 14.86 -18.64
C GLY A 82 6.11 14.90 -18.15
N GLY A 83 5.60 13.89 -17.44
CA GLY A 83 4.20 13.78 -17.01
C GLY A 83 3.47 12.64 -17.70
N VAL A 84 2.17 12.81 -17.98
CA VAL A 84 1.36 11.82 -18.72
C VAL A 84 1.81 11.76 -20.17
N GLU A 85 2.31 10.60 -20.60
CA GLU A 85 2.74 10.38 -21.99
C GLU A 85 1.64 9.68 -22.81
N LEU A 86 0.82 8.86 -22.16
CA LEU A 86 -0.26 8.11 -22.80
C LEU A 86 -1.37 7.80 -21.80
N ALA A 87 -2.61 7.78 -22.27
CA ALA A 87 -3.78 7.36 -21.52
C ALA A 87 -4.70 6.50 -22.41
N VAL A 88 -5.14 5.34 -21.90
CA VAL A 88 -6.01 4.41 -22.63
C VAL A 88 -7.12 3.90 -21.72
N TRP A 89 -8.35 3.89 -22.23
CA TRP A 89 -9.50 3.40 -21.49
C TRP A 89 -9.58 1.87 -21.51
N THR A 90 -9.50 1.25 -20.33
CA THR A 90 -9.43 -0.21 -20.17
C THR A 90 -10.80 -0.89 -20.09
N HIS A 91 -11.88 -0.12 -19.90
CA HIS A 91 -13.24 -0.63 -19.69
C HIS A 91 -13.32 -1.64 -18.53
N GLY A 92 -12.70 -1.34 -17.37
CA GLY A 92 -12.76 -2.20 -16.18
C GLY A 92 -11.64 -3.24 -16.08
N LEU A 93 -10.78 -3.37 -17.10
CA LEU A 93 -9.65 -4.29 -17.06
C LEU A 93 -8.50 -3.70 -16.22
N ARG A 94 -7.90 -4.51 -15.35
CA ARG A 94 -6.78 -4.12 -14.47
C ARG A 94 -5.43 -4.31 -15.15
N LEU A 95 -4.51 -3.39 -14.91
CA LEU A 95 -3.10 -3.53 -15.26
C LEU A 95 -2.53 -4.83 -14.69
N ALA A 96 -1.92 -5.66 -15.54
CA ALA A 96 -1.42 -6.98 -15.16
C ALA A 96 0.09 -7.09 -15.36
N ALA A 97 0.58 -6.69 -16.53
CA ALA A 97 1.96 -6.92 -16.93
C ALA A 97 2.42 -5.85 -17.93
N VAL A 98 3.71 -5.51 -17.88
CA VAL A 98 4.39 -4.66 -18.87
C VAL A 98 5.52 -5.49 -19.48
N GLY A 99 5.66 -5.44 -20.79
CA GLY A 99 6.75 -6.05 -21.54
C GLY A 99 7.22 -5.16 -22.69
N PRO A 100 8.20 -5.62 -23.48
CA PRO A 100 8.80 -4.84 -24.56
C PRO A 100 7.81 -4.32 -25.61
N ASP A 101 6.75 -5.09 -25.88
CA ASP A 101 5.77 -4.78 -26.93
C ASP A 101 4.52 -4.07 -26.41
N GLY A 102 4.49 -3.69 -25.13
CA GLY A 102 3.38 -2.96 -24.54
C GLY A 102 2.93 -3.52 -23.19
N VAL A 103 1.68 -3.25 -22.87
CA VAL A 103 1.09 -3.51 -21.56
C VAL A 103 -0.16 -4.35 -21.70
N TRP A 104 -0.31 -5.32 -20.80
CA TRP A 104 -1.46 -6.20 -20.71
C TRP A 104 -2.35 -5.82 -19.53
N CYS A 105 -3.65 -5.78 -19.80
CA CYS A 105 -4.70 -5.68 -18.82
C CYS A 105 -5.59 -6.92 -18.88
N VAL A 106 -6.04 -7.38 -17.72
CA VAL A 106 -6.86 -8.58 -17.52
C VAL A 106 -8.11 -8.20 -16.72
N PRO A 107 -9.19 -9.01 -16.69
CA PRO A 107 -10.31 -8.73 -15.81
C PRO A 107 -9.90 -8.86 -14.33
N PRO A 108 -10.68 -8.30 -13.39
CA PRO A 108 -10.55 -8.69 -11.98
C PRO A 108 -10.66 -10.22 -11.86
N PRO A 109 -9.93 -10.85 -10.91
CA PRO A 109 -10.10 -12.27 -10.67
C PRO A 109 -11.56 -12.58 -10.30
N PRO A 110 -12.05 -13.78 -10.62
CA PRO A 110 -13.39 -14.18 -10.19
C PRO A 110 -13.50 -14.08 -8.66
N PRO A 111 -14.67 -13.67 -8.13
CA PRO A 111 -14.87 -13.60 -6.69
C PRO A 111 -14.73 -15.01 -6.08
N GLN A 112 -14.41 -15.06 -4.78
CA GLN A 112 -14.47 -16.30 -4.02
C GLN A 112 -15.90 -16.87 -4.11
N ASP A 113 -16.02 -18.15 -4.47
CA ASP A 113 -17.30 -18.84 -4.59
C ASP A 113 -17.46 -19.78 -3.40
N VAL A 114 -18.52 -19.56 -2.61
CA VAL A 114 -18.76 -20.26 -1.34
C VAL A 114 -20.17 -20.87 -1.36
N VAL A 115 -20.24 -22.15 -1.06
CA VAL A 115 -21.49 -22.94 -1.04
C VAL A 115 -21.77 -23.48 0.36
N ARG A 116 -23.05 -23.74 0.66
CA ARG A 116 -23.53 -24.16 2.00
C ARG A 116 -23.68 -25.68 2.18
N SER A 117 -22.99 -26.48 1.38
CA SER A 117 -23.09 -27.93 1.42
C SER A 117 -21.87 -28.58 0.78
N ALA A 118 -21.48 -29.76 1.29
CA ALA A 118 -20.43 -30.61 0.71
C ALA A 118 -20.80 -31.18 -0.67
N ASP A 119 -22.07 -31.10 -1.08
CA ASP A 119 -22.54 -31.47 -2.42
C ASP A 119 -22.93 -30.22 -3.25
N GLY A 120 -22.57 -29.03 -2.77
CA GLY A 120 -22.82 -27.77 -3.46
C GLY A 120 -22.14 -27.72 -4.82
N ARG A 121 -22.73 -26.97 -5.75
CA ARG A 121 -22.14 -26.70 -7.07
C ARG A 121 -21.67 -25.25 -7.14
N PRO A 122 -20.65 -24.95 -7.96
CA PRO A 122 -20.23 -23.58 -8.20
C PRO A 122 -21.41 -22.70 -8.58
N SER A 123 -21.47 -21.53 -7.94
CA SER A 123 -22.48 -20.51 -8.22
C SER A 123 -22.23 -19.85 -9.58
N TRP A 124 -20.98 -19.89 -10.05
CA TRP A 124 -20.54 -19.32 -11.32
C TRP A 124 -19.84 -20.40 -12.16
N GLY A 125 -20.21 -20.52 -13.42
CA GLY A 125 -19.53 -21.42 -14.36
C GLY A 125 -18.28 -20.78 -14.99
N LEU A 126 -17.49 -21.60 -15.69
CA LEU A 126 -16.46 -21.11 -16.59
C LEU A 126 -17.11 -20.26 -17.69
N HIS A 127 -16.69 -19.01 -17.80
CA HIS A 127 -17.15 -18.08 -18.82
C HIS A 127 -15.95 -17.41 -19.51
N PRO A 128 -16.06 -17.08 -20.81
CA PRO A 128 -15.01 -16.36 -21.51
C PRO A 128 -14.70 -15.01 -20.88
N ALA A 129 -13.45 -14.60 -20.96
CA ALA A 129 -12.97 -13.30 -20.50
C ALA A 129 -12.24 -12.55 -21.62
N GLN A 130 -12.19 -11.22 -21.50
CA GLN A 130 -11.45 -10.36 -22.43
C GLN A 130 -10.18 -9.83 -21.78
N LEU A 131 -9.09 -9.92 -22.53
CA LEU A 131 -7.83 -9.28 -22.24
C LEU A 131 -7.69 -8.03 -23.12
N LEU A 132 -6.87 -7.09 -22.68
CA LEU A 132 -6.49 -5.93 -23.46
C LEU A 132 -4.98 -5.83 -23.50
N HIS A 133 -4.42 -5.77 -24.70
CA HIS A 133 -3.06 -5.35 -24.92
C HIS A 133 -3.05 -3.92 -25.44
N VAL A 134 -2.17 -3.08 -24.91
CA VAL A 134 -1.93 -1.73 -25.41
C VAL A 134 -0.50 -1.67 -25.90
N ALA A 135 -0.32 -1.51 -27.21
CA ALA A 135 1.00 -1.36 -27.82
C ALA A 135 1.71 -0.08 -27.30
N PRO A 136 3.03 0.09 -27.51
CA PRO A 136 3.76 1.23 -26.96
C PRO A 136 3.28 2.57 -27.54
N GLY A 137 2.73 2.54 -28.76
CA GLY A 137 2.06 3.69 -29.41
C GLY A 137 0.63 3.96 -28.92
N GLY A 138 0.13 3.19 -27.96
CA GLY A 138 -1.19 3.36 -27.36
C GLY A 138 -2.35 2.73 -28.09
N GLN A 139 -2.11 1.93 -29.13
CA GLN A 139 -3.18 1.21 -29.82
C GLN A 139 -3.70 0.05 -28.96
N PRO A 140 -4.98 0.06 -28.54
CA PRO A 140 -5.58 -1.05 -27.81
C PRO A 140 -5.97 -2.19 -28.76
N ARG A 141 -5.68 -3.43 -28.37
CA ARG A 141 -6.15 -4.66 -29.02
C ARG A 141 -6.74 -5.59 -27.97
N ARG A 142 -7.94 -6.11 -28.24
CA ARG A 142 -8.61 -7.07 -27.37
C ARG A 142 -8.38 -8.50 -27.85
N THR A 143 -8.26 -9.40 -26.89
CA THR A 143 -8.10 -10.84 -27.12
C THR A 143 -8.98 -11.61 -26.14
N THR A 144 -9.67 -12.64 -26.62
CA THR A 144 -10.58 -13.45 -25.79
C THR A 144 -9.88 -14.69 -25.26
N VAL A 145 -10.19 -15.06 -24.01
CA VAL A 145 -9.86 -16.36 -23.40
C VAL A 145 -11.15 -17.13 -23.12
N ASP A 146 -11.06 -18.46 -23.13
CA ASP A 146 -12.20 -19.37 -22.98
C ASP A 146 -12.68 -19.57 -21.53
N ALA A 147 -11.97 -19.00 -20.56
CA ALA A 147 -12.24 -19.15 -19.13
C ALA A 147 -11.84 -17.91 -18.32
N PRO A 148 -12.33 -17.76 -17.07
CA PRO A 148 -11.97 -16.65 -16.20
C PRO A 148 -10.47 -16.59 -15.90
N VAL A 149 -9.93 -15.37 -15.81
CA VAL A 149 -8.51 -15.14 -15.48
C VAL A 149 -8.35 -15.05 -13.97
N ARG A 150 -7.70 -16.06 -13.37
CA ARG A 150 -7.40 -16.08 -11.93
C ARG A 150 -6.18 -15.25 -11.58
N ALA A 151 -5.11 -15.38 -12.37
CA ALA A 151 -3.86 -14.68 -12.13
C ALA A 151 -3.14 -14.35 -13.44
N ALA A 152 -2.25 -13.38 -13.36
CA ALA A 152 -1.49 -12.88 -14.50
C ALA A 152 -0.16 -12.32 -13.99
N GLN A 153 0.96 -12.64 -14.64
CA GLN A 153 2.29 -12.26 -14.18
C GLN A 153 3.25 -12.04 -15.36
N ALA A 154 4.07 -11.01 -15.26
CA ALA A 154 5.16 -10.76 -16.21
C ALA A 154 6.42 -11.55 -15.81
N GLU A 155 7.05 -12.21 -16.78
CA GLU A 155 8.36 -12.83 -16.65
C GLU A 155 9.24 -12.42 -17.84
N GLU A 156 10.55 -12.67 -17.74
CA GLU A 156 11.49 -12.35 -18.82
C GLU A 156 11.09 -13.03 -20.14
N SER A 157 10.62 -14.28 -20.05
CA SER A 157 10.24 -15.07 -21.22
C SER A 157 8.86 -14.75 -21.81
N GLY A 158 8.02 -13.98 -21.11
CA GLY A 158 6.68 -13.67 -21.58
C GLY A 158 5.69 -13.30 -20.48
N PHE A 159 4.45 -13.15 -20.90
CA PHE A 159 3.30 -12.91 -20.04
C PHE A 159 2.61 -14.23 -19.70
N PHE A 160 2.53 -14.54 -18.41
CA PHE A 160 1.90 -15.76 -17.90
C PHE A 160 0.48 -15.49 -17.43
N LEU A 161 -0.44 -16.38 -17.79
CA LEU A 161 -1.86 -16.31 -17.47
C LEU A 161 -2.31 -17.61 -16.82
N ALA A 162 -3.02 -17.49 -15.69
CA ALA A 162 -3.72 -18.58 -15.03
C ALA A 162 -5.22 -18.46 -15.32
N LEU A 163 -5.79 -19.49 -15.94
CA LEU A 163 -7.21 -19.58 -16.23
C LEU A 163 -7.85 -20.67 -15.38
N ASP A 164 -9.08 -20.42 -14.92
CA ASP A 164 -9.88 -21.44 -14.24
C ASP A 164 -10.20 -22.60 -15.18
N ALA A 165 -10.23 -23.80 -14.62
CA ALA A 165 -10.44 -25.03 -15.36
C ALA A 165 -11.11 -26.10 -14.51
N GLU A 166 -11.75 -27.04 -15.17
CA GLU A 166 -12.17 -28.29 -14.55
C GLU A 166 -10.98 -29.26 -14.37
N PRO A 167 -11.03 -30.16 -13.37
CA PRO A 167 -12.09 -30.27 -12.37
C PRO A 167 -11.99 -29.17 -11.30
N TRP A 168 -13.10 -28.90 -10.61
CA TRP A 168 -13.12 -28.16 -9.35
C TRP A 168 -13.39 -29.12 -8.20
N HIS A 169 -13.03 -28.71 -6.98
CA HIS A 169 -13.36 -29.42 -5.75
C HIS A 169 -13.84 -28.44 -4.67
N LEU A 170 -14.39 -28.98 -3.58
CA LEU A 170 -14.82 -28.20 -2.44
C LEU A 170 -13.81 -28.32 -1.30
N GLU A 171 -13.42 -27.18 -0.74
CA GLU A 171 -12.59 -27.12 0.47
C GLU A 171 -13.43 -26.64 1.66
N PRO A 172 -13.45 -27.37 2.79
CA PRO A 172 -14.29 -26.99 3.93
C PRO A 172 -13.74 -25.73 4.61
N LEU A 173 -14.61 -24.73 4.81
CA LEU A 173 -14.33 -23.52 5.59
C LEU A 173 -14.89 -23.60 7.03
N GLY A 174 -15.72 -24.61 7.32
CA GLY A 174 -16.41 -24.79 8.60
C GLY A 174 -17.87 -24.32 8.56
N ALA A 175 -18.67 -24.70 9.56
CA ALA A 175 -20.10 -24.35 9.65
C ALA A 175 -20.92 -24.63 8.35
N ASP A 176 -20.66 -25.80 7.74
CA ASP A 176 -21.23 -26.26 6.45
C ASP A 176 -20.89 -25.39 5.23
N LEU A 177 -20.01 -24.40 5.38
CA LEU A 177 -19.48 -23.61 4.27
C LEU A 177 -18.30 -24.30 3.61
N HIS A 178 -18.31 -24.27 2.28
CA HIS A 178 -17.25 -24.82 1.46
C HIS A 178 -16.84 -23.79 0.39
N GLU A 179 -15.55 -23.60 0.20
CA GLU A 179 -15.00 -22.85 -0.92
C GLU A 179 -14.93 -23.74 -2.17
N VAL A 180 -15.33 -23.20 -3.31
CA VAL A 180 -15.13 -23.83 -4.61
C VAL A 180 -13.73 -23.50 -5.12
N VAL A 181 -12.89 -24.53 -5.20
CA VAL A 181 -11.52 -24.42 -5.68
C VAL A 181 -11.43 -25.00 -7.09
N TRP A 182 -11.17 -24.13 -8.06
CA TRP A 182 -11.00 -24.52 -9.46
C TRP A 182 -9.58 -24.98 -9.74
N SER A 183 -9.42 -26.00 -10.59
CA SER A 183 -8.12 -26.28 -11.19
C SER A 183 -7.65 -25.10 -12.02
N THR A 184 -6.34 -24.98 -12.23
CA THR A 184 -5.74 -23.88 -12.99
C THR A 184 -5.03 -24.41 -14.23
N ARG A 185 -5.34 -23.85 -15.40
CA ARG A 185 -4.54 -24.00 -16.62
C ARG A 185 -3.62 -22.79 -16.76
N TRP A 186 -2.35 -23.04 -17.02
CA TRP A 186 -1.37 -21.99 -17.23
C TRP A 186 -1.00 -21.84 -18.70
N PHE A 187 -0.87 -20.60 -19.14
CA PHE A 187 -0.47 -20.23 -20.48
C PHE A 187 0.66 -19.21 -20.43
N ARG A 188 1.60 -19.32 -21.38
CA ARG A 188 2.62 -18.31 -21.65
C ARG A 188 2.34 -17.65 -23.00
N VAL A 189 2.25 -16.33 -22.99
CA VAL A 189 2.22 -15.50 -24.20
C VAL A 189 3.63 -14.92 -24.38
N PRO A 190 4.40 -15.34 -25.39
CA PRO A 190 5.68 -14.71 -25.70
C PRO A 190 5.47 -13.22 -25.98
N TRP A 191 6.37 -12.35 -25.52
CA TRP A 191 6.21 -10.89 -25.68
C TRP A 191 5.98 -10.49 -27.15
N HIS A 192 6.82 -11.02 -28.04
CA HIS A 192 6.82 -10.71 -29.46
C HIS A 192 5.80 -11.51 -30.28
N ALA A 193 4.89 -12.26 -29.63
CA ALA A 193 3.88 -13.01 -30.35
C ALA A 193 2.88 -12.02 -31.02
N PRO A 194 2.49 -12.25 -32.29
CA PRO A 194 1.47 -11.42 -32.92
C PRO A 194 0.17 -11.61 -32.17
N ILE A 195 -0.43 -10.54 -31.65
CA ILE A 195 -1.64 -10.65 -30.83
C ILE A 195 -2.83 -10.91 -31.75
N GLY A 196 -3.53 -12.03 -31.53
CA GLY A 196 -4.73 -12.42 -32.25
C GLY A 196 -6.02 -12.05 -31.51
N ASP A 197 -7.16 -12.47 -32.07
CA ASP A 197 -8.47 -12.23 -31.46
C ASP A 197 -8.78 -13.25 -30.35
N GLU A 198 -8.13 -14.43 -30.40
CA GLU A 198 -8.20 -15.47 -29.37
C GLU A 198 -6.80 -15.80 -28.84
N LEU A 199 -6.69 -16.03 -27.53
CA LEU A 199 -5.41 -16.28 -26.88
C LEU A 199 -4.76 -17.59 -27.33
N ARG A 200 -5.58 -18.61 -27.61
CA ARG A 200 -5.11 -19.96 -28.01
C ARG A 200 -4.28 -19.96 -29.30
N ASP A 201 -4.42 -18.93 -30.13
CA ASP A 201 -3.70 -18.81 -31.38
C ASP A 201 -2.22 -18.44 -31.16
N VAL A 202 -1.89 -17.91 -29.97
CA VAL A 202 -0.62 -17.22 -29.70
C VAL A 202 0.03 -17.64 -28.39
N ALA A 203 -0.72 -18.32 -27.52
CA ALA A 203 -0.25 -18.74 -26.21
C ALA A 203 0.08 -20.23 -26.14
N GLU A 204 1.15 -20.54 -25.42
CA GLU A 204 1.63 -21.89 -25.22
C GLU A 204 1.17 -22.39 -23.84
N PRO A 205 0.50 -23.56 -23.74
CA PRO A 205 0.18 -24.14 -22.45
C PRO A 205 1.47 -24.54 -21.73
N VAL A 206 1.54 -24.25 -20.43
CA VAL A 206 2.65 -24.62 -19.56
C VAL A 206 2.14 -25.41 -18.36
N ALA A 207 2.95 -26.33 -17.86
CA ALA A 207 2.54 -27.21 -16.76
C ALA A 207 2.32 -26.44 -15.44
N HIS A 208 3.17 -25.44 -15.19
CA HIS A 208 3.16 -24.65 -13.96
C HIS A 208 3.36 -23.17 -14.29
N GLY A 209 2.70 -22.32 -13.50
CA GLY A 209 2.95 -20.88 -13.53
C GLY A 209 4.26 -20.51 -12.85
N PRO A 210 4.69 -19.25 -13.02
CA PRO A 210 5.81 -18.72 -12.25
C PRO A 210 5.49 -18.73 -10.76
N GLU A 211 6.52 -18.72 -9.92
CA GLU A 211 6.33 -18.50 -8.49
C GLU A 211 5.62 -17.15 -8.30
N PRO A 212 4.59 -17.09 -7.42
CA PRO A 212 3.95 -15.83 -7.08
C PRO A 212 4.99 -14.84 -6.58
N ARG A 213 5.22 -13.78 -7.34
CA ARG A 213 6.02 -12.67 -6.84
C ARG A 213 5.12 -11.89 -5.87
N THR A 214 5.61 -11.61 -4.67
CA THR A 214 5.05 -10.50 -3.91
C THR A 214 5.37 -9.23 -4.66
N GLU A 215 4.44 -8.82 -5.51
CA GLU A 215 4.51 -7.59 -6.26
C GLU A 215 4.64 -6.40 -5.28
N ASP A 216 5.55 -5.50 -5.63
CA ASP A 216 5.59 -4.12 -5.15
C ASP A 216 6.09 -3.84 -3.73
N GLY A 217 6.79 -4.79 -3.08
CA GLY A 217 7.32 -4.55 -1.72
C GLY A 217 6.22 -4.15 -0.72
N ARG A 218 4.97 -4.54 -1.01
CA ARG A 218 3.81 -4.24 -0.17
C ARG A 218 3.79 -5.21 0.99
N GLY A 219 3.46 -4.67 2.15
CA GLY A 219 3.43 -5.39 3.41
C GLY A 219 4.53 -4.98 4.37
N THR A 220 5.43 -3.99 4.08
CA THR A 220 6.61 -3.53 4.90
C THR A 220 6.38 -3.38 6.41
N HIS A 221 5.11 -3.35 6.81
CA HIS A 221 4.59 -3.24 8.16
C HIS A 221 4.74 -4.53 9.02
N SER A 222 4.90 -5.73 8.44
CA SER A 222 4.65 -6.99 9.17
C SER A 222 5.71 -8.11 9.06
N TRP A 223 6.92 -7.86 8.54
CA TRP A 223 7.88 -8.94 8.19
C TRP A 223 8.66 -9.51 9.38
N LEU A 224 8.44 -8.95 10.58
CA LEU A 224 8.93 -9.51 11.85
C LEU A 224 7.79 -9.73 12.86
N ASP A 225 6.55 -9.78 12.39
CA ASP A 225 5.46 -10.26 13.21
C ASP A 225 5.67 -11.78 13.46
N PRO A 226 5.91 -12.23 14.71
CA PRO A 226 6.09 -13.64 15.03
C PRO A 226 4.85 -14.50 14.69
N TRP A 227 3.69 -13.88 14.43
CA TRP A 227 2.49 -14.58 13.97
C TRP A 227 2.48 -14.88 12.47
N ASN A 228 3.43 -14.34 11.71
CA ASN A 228 3.48 -14.48 10.26
C ASN A 228 4.65 -15.38 9.83
N ALA A 229 4.55 -16.69 10.10
CA ALA A 229 5.56 -17.70 9.76
C ALA A 229 5.84 -17.85 8.25
N GLY A 230 5.07 -17.18 7.38
CA GLY A 230 5.34 -17.04 5.94
C GLY A 230 6.25 -15.87 5.55
N ALA A 231 6.60 -14.99 6.49
CA ALA A 231 7.39 -13.78 6.25
C ALA A 231 8.78 -14.05 5.64
N ASP A 232 9.37 -15.22 5.90
CA ASP A 232 10.68 -15.63 5.37
C ASP A 232 10.71 -15.72 3.83
N ARG A 233 9.55 -15.88 3.17
CA ARG A 233 9.46 -15.95 1.70
C ARG A 233 9.57 -14.58 1.03
N HIS A 234 9.28 -13.53 1.78
CA HIS A 234 9.08 -12.19 1.27
C HIS A 234 10.31 -11.34 1.63
N GLY A 235 10.91 -10.70 0.64
CA GLY A 235 11.93 -9.68 0.86
C GLY A 235 12.48 -9.14 -0.45
N VAL A 236 13.11 -7.97 -0.41
CA VAL A 236 13.77 -7.41 -1.59
C VAL A 236 15.05 -8.20 -1.83
N ARG A 237 15.17 -8.86 -2.99
CA ARG A 237 16.35 -9.67 -3.33
C ARG A 237 17.44 -8.80 -3.94
N LEU A 238 18.60 -8.74 -3.31
CA LEU A 238 19.77 -7.96 -3.70
C LEU A 238 21.02 -8.84 -3.65
N GLU A 239 21.74 -9.00 -4.76
CA GLU A 239 22.99 -9.80 -4.82
C GLU A 239 22.89 -11.19 -4.15
N GLY A 240 21.76 -11.88 -4.30
CA GLY A 240 21.50 -13.20 -3.69
C GLY A 240 21.12 -13.18 -2.20
N ALA A 241 21.08 -12.01 -1.56
CA ALA A 241 20.57 -11.82 -0.21
C ALA A 241 19.11 -11.33 -0.23
N ARG A 242 18.30 -11.77 0.74
CA ARG A 242 16.91 -11.33 0.92
C ARG A 242 16.84 -10.29 2.04
N TRP A 243 16.32 -9.11 1.75
CA TRP A 243 16.18 -8.01 2.70
C TRP A 243 14.74 -7.97 3.24
N GLY A 244 14.59 -8.18 4.55
CA GLY A 244 13.33 -8.07 5.28
C GLY A 244 13.28 -6.82 6.16
N PHE A 245 12.06 -6.34 6.46
CA PHE A 245 11.82 -5.10 7.22
C PHE A 245 10.88 -5.37 8.40
N GLY A 246 11.17 -4.84 9.57
CA GLY A 246 10.21 -4.96 10.68
C GLY A 246 10.69 -4.32 11.96
N TRP A 247 10.04 -4.67 13.06
CA TRP A 247 10.31 -4.09 14.37
C TRP A 247 11.30 -4.95 15.17
N ARG A 248 11.88 -4.35 16.21
CA ARG A 248 12.61 -5.13 17.22
C ARG A 248 11.62 -5.94 18.05
N ALA A 249 11.79 -7.27 18.04
CA ALA A 249 11.01 -8.22 18.84
C ALA A 249 11.31 -8.13 20.35
N ASP A 250 12.30 -7.34 20.78
CA ASP A 250 12.47 -7.06 22.19
C ASP A 250 11.37 -6.06 22.64
N ALA A 251 10.67 -6.38 23.74
CA ALA A 251 9.50 -5.63 24.19
C ALA A 251 9.79 -4.13 24.43
N ALA A 252 11.03 -3.79 24.83
CA ALA A 252 11.45 -2.42 25.05
C ALA A 252 11.61 -1.62 23.74
N ALA A 253 12.04 -2.24 22.66
CA ALA A 253 12.22 -1.59 21.36
C ALA A 253 11.02 -1.72 20.42
N ALA A 254 10.14 -2.70 20.64
CA ALA A 254 8.78 -2.70 20.10
C ALA A 254 8.00 -1.49 20.67
N ALA A 255 8.05 -1.27 21.99
CA ALA A 255 7.47 -0.08 22.63
C ALA A 255 8.13 1.24 22.19
N ALA A 256 9.40 1.21 21.76
CA ALA A 256 10.10 2.40 21.25
C ALA A 256 9.86 2.66 19.75
N GLY A 257 9.16 1.77 19.04
CA GLY A 257 8.90 1.91 17.61
C GLY A 257 10.17 1.91 16.76
N ARG A 258 11.19 1.11 17.10
CA ARG A 258 12.46 1.10 16.35
C ARG A 258 12.43 0.12 15.19
N LEU A 259 12.51 0.67 13.99
CA LEU A 259 12.53 -0.06 12.73
C LEU A 259 13.91 -0.67 12.47
N VAL A 260 13.90 -1.89 11.96
CA VAL A 260 15.11 -2.58 11.51
C VAL A 260 14.98 -3.16 10.12
N VAL A 261 16.14 -3.38 9.52
CA VAL A 261 16.32 -4.13 8.29
C VAL A 261 17.16 -5.36 8.60
N LEU A 262 16.72 -6.52 8.14
CA LEU A 262 17.44 -7.78 8.26
C LEU A 262 17.84 -8.28 6.87
N THR A 263 19.12 -8.61 6.71
CA THR A 263 19.58 -9.36 5.53
C THR A 263 19.58 -10.84 5.85
N HIS A 264 19.04 -11.66 4.97
CA HIS A 264 19.15 -13.11 5.04
C HIS A 264 20.18 -13.60 4.01
N THR A 265 20.93 -14.61 4.39
CA THR A 265 21.77 -15.38 3.46
C THR A 265 20.91 -16.15 2.45
N SER A 266 21.53 -16.75 1.44
CA SER A 266 20.85 -17.63 0.47
C SER A 266 20.07 -18.75 1.15
N ASP A 267 20.54 -19.18 2.32
CA ASP A 267 20.01 -20.33 3.07
C ASP A 267 18.88 -19.91 4.02
N GLY A 268 18.50 -18.63 3.99
CA GLY A 268 17.40 -18.08 4.81
C GLY A 268 17.83 -17.60 6.19
N GLU A 269 19.07 -17.84 6.62
CA GLU A 269 19.54 -17.40 7.94
C GLU A 269 19.80 -15.88 8.00
N PRO A 270 19.34 -15.17 9.04
CA PRO A 270 19.62 -13.75 9.22
C PRO A 270 21.13 -13.52 9.41
N SER A 271 21.72 -12.75 8.51
CA SER A 271 23.16 -12.42 8.47
C SER A 271 23.50 -11.08 9.10
N ARG A 272 22.62 -10.08 9.02
CA ARG A 272 22.87 -8.74 9.56
C ARG A 272 21.57 -8.05 9.92
N ARG A 273 21.65 -7.23 10.97
CA ARG A 273 20.59 -6.35 11.44
C ARG A 273 21.06 -4.90 11.40
N VAL A 274 20.25 -4.02 10.83
CA VAL A 274 20.52 -2.58 10.71
C VAL A 274 19.35 -1.81 11.33
N ASP A 275 19.64 -0.85 12.21
CA ASP A 275 18.63 -0.02 12.86
C ASP A 275 18.39 1.26 12.05
N LEU A 276 17.14 1.54 11.68
CA LEU A 276 16.76 2.72 10.89
C LEU A 276 16.21 3.88 11.75
N GLY A 277 16.21 3.71 13.07
CA GLY A 277 15.64 4.65 14.03
C GLY A 277 14.14 4.44 14.25
N ARG A 278 13.48 5.45 14.81
CA ARG A 278 12.04 5.45 15.06
C ARG A 278 11.26 5.75 13.78
N GLY A 279 10.13 5.08 13.59
CA GLY A 279 9.28 5.23 12.41
C GLY A 279 8.80 3.91 11.80
N THR A 280 8.09 4.04 10.69
CA THR A 280 7.55 2.92 9.89
C THR A 280 8.14 2.92 8.48
N THR A 281 8.49 1.74 7.96
CA THR A 281 8.82 1.59 6.54
C THR A 281 7.55 1.69 5.71
N THR A 282 7.55 2.56 4.73
CA THR A 282 6.43 2.73 3.78
C THR A 282 6.73 2.10 2.42
N SER A 283 7.99 2.01 2.03
CA SER A 283 8.44 1.40 0.78
C SER A 283 9.94 1.12 0.79
N ALA A 284 10.41 0.24 -0.09
CA ALA A 284 11.82 0.05 -0.37
C ALA A 284 12.04 -0.28 -1.87
N ALA A 285 13.16 0.14 -2.42
CA ALA A 285 13.56 -0.14 -3.80
C ALA A 285 15.06 -0.39 -3.91
N LEU A 286 15.45 -1.19 -4.90
CA LEU A 286 16.86 -1.39 -5.25
C LEU A 286 17.32 -0.38 -6.29
N VAL A 287 18.49 0.17 -6.05
CA VAL A 287 19.10 1.18 -6.92
C VAL A 287 20.53 0.77 -7.25
N GLY A 288 20.90 0.90 -8.52
CA GLY A 288 22.21 0.46 -9.02
C GLY A 288 22.08 -0.76 -9.94
N ARG A 289 23.19 -1.17 -10.55
CA ARG A 289 23.34 -2.41 -11.34
C ARG A 289 24.75 -2.96 -11.14
N GLY A 290 24.91 -4.28 -11.16
CA GLY A 290 26.22 -4.92 -11.32
C GLY A 290 27.23 -4.61 -10.20
N GLY A 291 26.91 -4.96 -8.95
CA GLY A 291 27.85 -4.87 -7.82
C GLY A 291 27.90 -3.50 -7.11
N SER A 292 27.16 -2.50 -7.61
CA SER A 292 26.97 -1.20 -6.94
C SER A 292 25.56 -1.04 -6.38
N GLU A 293 24.86 -2.16 -6.17
CA GLU A 293 23.45 -2.14 -5.81
C GLU A 293 23.29 -1.76 -4.33
N ARG A 294 22.34 -0.89 -4.05
CA ARG A 294 22.02 -0.42 -2.71
C ARG A 294 20.53 -0.40 -2.49
N LEU A 295 20.13 -0.62 -1.25
CA LEU A 295 18.75 -0.55 -0.85
C LEU A 295 18.40 0.90 -0.50
N VAL A 296 17.30 1.41 -1.05
CA VAL A 296 16.71 2.67 -0.63
C VAL A 296 15.40 2.40 0.08
N VAL A 297 15.23 2.96 1.27
CA VAL A 297 14.08 2.73 2.15
C VAL A 297 13.39 4.05 2.46
N ALA A 298 12.08 4.11 2.28
CA ALA A 298 11.24 5.22 2.68
C ALA A 298 10.73 5.00 4.12
N VAL A 299 11.16 5.85 5.05
CA VAL A 299 10.86 5.75 6.49
C VAL A 299 10.03 6.94 6.93
N ARG A 300 8.77 6.70 7.28
CA ARG A 300 7.91 7.69 7.92
C ARG A 300 8.34 7.82 9.37
N ARG A 301 8.70 9.02 9.81
CA ARG A 301 9.19 9.25 11.17
C ARG A 301 8.04 9.31 12.17
N ASP A 302 8.23 8.72 13.33
CA ASP A 302 7.29 8.89 14.44
C ASP A 302 7.60 10.22 15.12
N GLU A 303 6.81 11.24 14.77
CA GLU A 303 6.90 12.58 15.37
C GLU A 303 5.61 12.89 16.13
N PRO A 304 5.64 12.87 17.48
CA PRO A 304 4.46 13.14 18.30
C PRO A 304 3.77 14.46 17.90
N GLY A 305 2.45 14.39 17.73
CA GLY A 305 1.62 15.55 17.42
C GLY A 305 1.55 15.93 15.94
N LEU A 306 2.33 15.29 15.05
CA LEU A 306 2.19 15.48 13.60
C LEU A 306 1.18 14.51 13.00
N LEU A 307 0.11 15.07 12.43
CA LEU A 307 -0.92 14.31 11.69
C LEU A 307 -0.44 13.74 10.35
N ARG A 308 0.64 14.31 9.80
CA ARG A 308 1.25 13.90 8.53
C ARG A 308 2.77 13.97 8.66
N PRO A 309 3.39 13.01 9.36
CA PRO A 309 4.82 13.04 9.61
C PRO A 309 5.63 13.00 8.30
N PRO A 310 6.84 13.60 8.30
CA PRO A 310 7.75 13.55 7.17
C PRO A 310 8.20 12.13 6.86
N VAL A 311 8.55 11.88 5.60
CA VAL A 311 9.13 10.60 5.16
C VAL A 311 10.55 10.84 4.64
N ASP A 312 11.52 10.22 5.30
CA ASP A 312 12.92 10.21 4.88
C ASP A 312 13.15 9.11 3.85
N LEU A 313 14.08 9.34 2.91
CA LEU A 313 14.69 8.28 2.12
C LEU A 313 16.08 7.99 2.65
N LEU A 314 16.32 6.75 3.02
CA LEU A 314 17.60 6.27 3.55
C LEU A 314 18.22 5.29 2.56
N THR A 315 19.52 5.42 2.31
CA THR A 315 20.30 4.38 1.64
C THR A 315 20.86 3.44 2.70
N VAL A 316 20.63 2.14 2.52
CA VAL A 316 21.20 1.07 3.33
C VAL A 316 22.16 0.27 2.46
N GLN A 317 23.43 0.26 2.83
CA GLN A 317 24.47 -0.52 2.17
C GLN A 317 24.54 -1.94 2.76
N ARG A 318 25.12 -2.88 2.00
CA ARG A 318 25.41 -4.24 2.48
C ARG A 318 26.36 -4.25 3.70
N SER A 319 27.23 -3.25 3.81
CA SER A 319 28.06 -2.98 4.99
C SER A 319 27.24 -2.60 6.23
N GLY A 320 25.92 -2.42 6.12
CA GLY A 320 25.06 -1.95 7.20
C GLY A 320 25.11 -0.43 7.40
N ASP A 321 25.89 0.30 6.60
CA ASP A 321 25.93 1.76 6.66
C ASP A 321 24.60 2.35 6.19
N VAL A 322 24.05 3.25 7.01
CA VAL A 322 22.81 3.97 6.72
C VAL A 322 23.14 5.43 6.49
N THR A 323 22.76 5.95 5.32
CA THR A 323 22.98 7.36 4.98
C THR A 323 21.67 7.99 4.48
N PRO A 324 21.36 9.24 4.89
CA PRO A 324 20.19 9.92 4.36
C PRO A 324 20.40 10.22 2.87
N LEU A 325 19.46 9.77 2.03
CA LEU A 325 19.41 10.10 0.61
C LEU A 325 18.59 11.38 0.38
N LEU A 326 17.44 11.47 1.05
CA LEU A 326 16.54 12.62 1.00
C LEU A 326 15.92 12.80 2.39
N ARG A 327 15.95 14.03 2.93
CA ARG A 327 15.28 14.34 4.19
C ARG A 327 13.79 14.62 3.93
N GLY A 328 12.92 14.11 4.78
CA GLY A 328 11.51 14.47 4.73
C GLY A 328 11.34 15.98 4.92
N GLY A 329 10.38 16.58 4.21
CA GLY A 329 10.21 18.04 4.20
C GLY A 329 11.08 18.79 3.18
N SER A 330 12.10 18.15 2.58
CA SER A 330 13.08 18.86 1.73
C SER A 330 12.62 19.16 0.30
N VAL A 331 11.56 18.51 -0.18
CA VAL A 331 11.02 18.73 -1.54
C VAL A 331 9.65 19.36 -1.43
N ASP A 332 9.54 20.65 -1.73
CA ASP A 332 8.24 21.32 -1.85
C ASP A 332 7.59 20.90 -3.18
N VAL A 333 6.33 20.49 -3.09
CA VAL A 333 5.53 20.11 -4.25
C VAL A 333 4.20 20.88 -4.29
N ALA A 334 4.07 21.96 -3.53
CA ALA A 334 2.84 22.75 -3.45
C ALA A 334 2.31 23.24 -4.82
N GLU A 335 3.18 23.50 -5.79
CA GLU A 335 2.80 23.92 -7.14
C GLU A 335 2.40 22.76 -8.07
N HIS A 336 2.63 21.52 -7.63
CA HIS A 336 2.46 20.29 -8.42
C HIS A 336 1.28 19.42 -7.96
N VAL A 337 0.62 19.78 -6.86
CA VAL A 337 -0.51 19.02 -6.31
C VAL A 337 -1.81 19.31 -7.04
N ARG A 338 -2.81 18.44 -6.87
CA ARG A 338 -4.18 18.75 -7.29
C ARG A 338 -4.70 19.97 -6.53
N PRO A 339 -5.50 20.82 -7.19
CA PRO A 339 -6.27 21.82 -6.45
C PRO A 339 -7.24 21.11 -5.51
N LEU A 340 -7.51 21.75 -4.37
CA LEU A 340 -8.52 21.29 -3.43
C LEU A 340 -9.90 21.33 -4.12
N ALA A 341 -10.62 20.21 -4.09
CA ALA A 341 -11.99 20.13 -4.59
C ALA A 341 -12.92 21.02 -3.74
N PRO A 342 -14.08 21.48 -4.25
CA PRO A 342 -15.04 22.20 -3.42
C PRO A 342 -15.45 21.41 -2.17
N ARG A 343 -15.82 22.15 -1.10
CA ARG A 343 -16.31 21.54 0.15
C ARG A 343 -17.49 20.60 -0.13
N PRO A 344 -17.44 19.33 0.32
CA PRO A 344 -18.57 18.42 0.19
C PRO A 344 -19.82 18.96 0.89
N LEU A 345 -21.00 18.76 0.29
CA LEU A 345 -22.28 19.27 0.81
C LEU A 345 -22.56 18.75 2.22
N GLU A 346 -22.21 17.48 2.45
CA GLU A 346 -22.41 16.72 3.67
C GLU A 346 -21.31 16.93 4.72
N ALA A 347 -20.26 17.71 4.43
CA ALA A 347 -19.13 17.91 5.35
C ALA A 347 -19.59 18.39 6.73
N GLY A 348 -20.58 19.29 6.79
CA GLY A 348 -21.12 19.80 8.06
C GLY A 348 -21.90 18.76 8.86
N SER A 349 -22.72 17.93 8.20
CA SER A 349 -23.44 16.83 8.88
C SER A 349 -22.50 15.73 9.32
N TYR A 350 -21.51 15.40 8.50
CA TYR A 350 -20.50 14.39 8.79
C TYR A 350 -19.69 14.73 10.05
N VAL A 351 -19.13 15.94 10.15
CA VAL A 351 -18.33 16.30 11.35
C VAL A 351 -19.17 16.32 12.63
N ARG A 352 -20.47 16.69 12.54
CA ARG A 352 -21.40 16.62 13.68
C ARG A 352 -21.70 15.18 14.08
N GLN A 353 -21.91 14.30 13.11
CA GLN A 353 -22.14 12.87 13.35
C GLN A 353 -20.92 12.23 14.01
N VAL A 354 -19.71 12.51 13.50
CA VAL A 354 -18.46 12.02 14.09
C VAL A 354 -18.29 12.52 15.52
N LEU A 355 -18.52 13.81 15.77
CA LEU A 355 -18.43 14.37 17.12
C LEU A 355 -19.46 13.73 18.07
N ALA A 356 -20.69 13.49 17.62
CA ALA A 356 -21.72 12.84 18.43
C ALA A 356 -21.35 11.38 18.76
N ALA A 357 -20.86 10.63 17.77
CA ALA A 357 -20.42 9.24 17.95
C ALA A 357 -19.22 9.13 18.90
N ASN A 358 -18.32 10.13 18.87
CA ASN A 358 -17.11 10.14 19.69
C ASN A 358 -17.23 11.02 20.95
N GLY A 359 -18.41 11.59 21.23
CA GLY A 359 -18.64 12.44 22.38
C GLY A 359 -18.82 11.68 23.70
N ARG A 360 -19.06 10.36 23.62
CA ARG A 360 -19.36 9.48 24.76
C ARG A 360 -18.23 8.47 25.02
N LEU A 361 -16.98 8.92 25.00
CA LEU A 361 -15.80 8.04 25.23
C LEU A 361 -15.81 7.34 26.60
N GLY A 362 -16.50 7.91 27.60
CA GLY A 362 -16.69 7.26 28.91
C GLY A 362 -17.76 6.16 28.93
N GLU A 363 -18.55 6.05 27.86
CA GLU A 363 -19.64 5.09 27.68
C GLU A 363 -19.55 4.47 26.28
N PHE A 364 -18.33 4.08 25.89
CA PHE A 364 -18.00 3.70 24.52
C PHE A 364 -18.45 2.27 24.21
N TRP A 365 -18.07 1.31 25.05
CA TRP A 365 -18.42 -0.09 24.87
C TRP A 365 -19.75 -0.41 25.53
N ARG A 366 -20.53 -1.27 24.89
CA ARG A 366 -21.72 -1.86 25.50
C ARG A 366 -21.38 -3.27 25.97
N THR A 367 -21.50 -3.52 27.26
CA THR A 367 -21.30 -4.80 27.92
C THR A 367 -22.61 -5.29 28.54
N ASP A 368 -22.63 -6.52 29.06
CA ASP A 368 -23.80 -7.05 29.77
C ASP A 368 -24.13 -6.27 31.06
N GLU A 369 -23.13 -5.57 31.62
CA GLU A 369 -23.26 -4.75 32.83
C GLU A 369 -23.62 -3.28 32.53
N GLY A 370 -23.74 -2.89 31.26
CA GLY A 370 -24.10 -1.54 30.84
C GLY A 370 -23.10 -0.95 29.85
N PHE A 371 -22.66 0.29 30.09
CA PHE A 371 -21.66 0.95 29.26
C PHE A 371 -20.32 1.01 30.00
N SER A 372 -19.21 0.81 29.28
CA SER A 372 -17.86 0.96 29.82
C SER A 372 -17.03 1.95 28.98
N PRO A 373 -16.02 2.61 29.58
CA PRO A 373 -15.19 3.58 28.88
C PRO A 373 -14.32 2.93 27.81
N LEU A 374 -13.88 3.71 26.82
CA LEU A 374 -13.00 3.24 25.74
C LEU A 374 -11.74 2.55 26.30
N ILE A 375 -11.11 3.16 27.29
CA ILE A 375 -9.95 2.65 28.04
C ILE A 375 -10.36 2.60 29.52
N GLU A 376 -10.09 1.48 30.19
CA GLU A 376 -10.40 1.32 31.61
C GLU A 376 -9.60 2.30 32.48
N GLY A 377 -10.23 2.86 33.52
CA GLY A 377 -9.64 3.87 34.39
C GLY A 377 -9.52 5.28 33.77
N MET A 378 -9.87 5.46 32.50
CA MET A 378 -9.85 6.76 31.83
C MET A 378 -10.85 7.74 32.49
N SER A 379 -10.37 8.93 32.84
CA SER A 379 -11.20 10.03 33.36
C SER A 379 -11.12 11.28 32.48
N ALA A 380 -12.10 12.18 32.68
CA ALA A 380 -12.18 13.49 32.02
C ALA A 380 -12.08 13.44 30.47
N ALA A 381 -12.59 12.36 29.86
CA ALA A 381 -12.57 12.17 28.41
C ALA A 381 -13.42 13.23 27.70
N ARG A 382 -12.85 13.84 26.65
CA ARG A 382 -13.49 14.89 25.84
C ARG A 382 -13.15 14.68 24.38
N ALA A 383 -14.13 14.87 23.51
CA ALA A 383 -13.94 14.99 22.08
C ALA A 383 -14.34 16.40 21.63
N ARG A 384 -13.57 16.99 20.71
CA ARG A 384 -13.89 18.27 20.08
C ARG A 384 -13.42 18.30 18.64
N LEU A 385 -14.00 19.19 17.85
CA LEU A 385 -13.55 19.49 16.50
C LEU A 385 -12.60 20.71 16.54
N VAL A 386 -11.53 20.65 15.76
CA VAL A 386 -10.52 21.71 15.63
C VAL A 386 -10.32 22.03 14.16
N GLY A 387 -10.29 23.32 13.83
CA GLY A 387 -10.11 23.79 12.45
C GLY A 387 -11.38 23.67 11.61
N ASP A 388 -11.28 24.18 10.39
CA ASP A 388 -12.34 24.15 9.38
C ASP A 388 -11.96 23.23 8.22
N TRP A 389 -12.93 22.84 7.40
CA TRP A 389 -12.66 22.01 6.22
C TRP A 389 -11.62 22.68 5.31
N PRO A 390 -10.66 21.92 4.73
CA PRO A 390 -10.46 20.47 4.85
C PRO A 390 -9.61 20.05 6.06
N ASP A 391 -9.16 21.00 6.87
CA ASP A 391 -8.27 20.77 8.02
C ASP A 391 -9.00 20.43 9.31
N THR A 392 -10.27 20.02 9.24
CA THR A 392 -11.02 19.60 10.43
C THR A 392 -10.39 18.36 11.05
N VAL A 393 -10.04 18.49 12.33
CA VAL A 393 -9.45 17.44 13.16
C VAL A 393 -10.41 17.11 14.29
N LEU A 394 -10.66 15.82 14.50
CA LEU A 394 -11.23 15.31 15.73
C LEU A 394 -10.10 15.18 16.76
N GLU A 395 -10.21 15.91 17.87
CA GLU A 395 -9.27 15.82 18.97
C GLU A 395 -9.95 15.13 20.16
N TRP A 396 -9.35 14.03 20.63
CA TRP A 396 -9.70 13.37 21.87
C TRP A 396 -8.69 13.72 22.94
N THR A 397 -9.17 13.97 24.15
CA THR A 397 -8.30 14.15 25.32
C THR A 397 -8.86 13.41 26.51
N PHE A 398 -8.00 12.85 27.34
CA PHE A 398 -8.38 12.22 28.61
C PHE A 398 -7.20 12.20 29.58
N GLU A 399 -7.46 11.91 30.85
CA GLU A 399 -6.42 11.73 31.86
C GLU A 399 -5.89 10.30 31.84
N HIS A 400 -4.57 10.13 31.93
CA HIS A 400 -3.95 8.80 31.96
C HIS A 400 -4.31 8.09 33.27
N PRO A 401 -4.86 6.86 33.22
CA PRO A 401 -5.33 6.16 34.42
C PRO A 401 -4.22 5.94 35.46
N ASP A 402 -3.04 5.50 35.01
CA ASP A 402 -1.90 5.20 35.89
C ASP A 402 -0.93 6.35 36.13
N ARG A 403 -1.17 7.54 35.54
CA ARG A 403 -0.25 8.69 35.64
C ARG A 403 -1.02 9.97 35.99
N PRO A 404 -1.30 10.21 37.29
CA PRO A 404 -2.03 11.39 37.72
C PRO A 404 -1.40 12.69 37.20
N GLY A 405 -2.23 13.59 36.67
CA GLY A 405 -1.78 14.88 36.11
C GLY A 405 -1.28 14.82 34.66
N VAL A 406 -1.19 13.63 34.05
CA VAL A 406 -0.84 13.47 32.63
C VAL A 406 -2.12 13.43 31.80
N ARG A 407 -2.22 14.31 30.80
CA ARG A 407 -3.32 14.29 29.83
C ARG A 407 -2.84 13.74 28.48
N LEU A 408 -3.55 12.75 27.97
CA LEU A 408 -3.33 12.19 26.65
C LEU A 408 -4.16 12.95 25.63
N ARG A 409 -3.65 13.06 24.39
CA ARG A 409 -4.33 13.68 23.27
C ARG A 409 -4.13 12.85 22.00
N ARG A 410 -5.22 12.46 21.36
CA ARG A 410 -5.20 11.87 20.01
C ARG A 410 -5.85 12.83 19.03
N ARG A 411 -5.30 12.92 17.82
CA ARG A 411 -5.84 13.75 16.75
C ARG A 411 -6.02 12.93 15.49
N THR A 412 -7.20 13.03 14.89
CA THR A 412 -7.53 12.34 13.63
C THR A 412 -8.11 13.35 12.65
N ARG A 413 -7.58 13.38 11.42
CA ARG A 413 -8.17 14.22 10.36
C ARG A 413 -9.46 13.60 9.88
N LEU A 414 -10.46 14.43 9.64
CA LEU A 414 -11.76 13.99 9.10
C LEU A 414 -11.83 14.10 7.58
N PHE A 415 -10.83 14.76 6.97
CA PHE A 415 -10.68 14.84 5.53
C PHE A 415 -9.23 14.59 5.11
N ASP A 416 -9.05 13.99 3.93
CA ASP A 416 -7.73 13.77 3.35
C ASP A 416 -7.16 15.04 2.69
N GLU A 417 -6.01 14.94 2.02
CA GLU A 417 -5.39 16.10 1.34
C GLU A 417 -6.26 16.68 0.22
N LEU A 418 -7.18 15.88 -0.32
CA LEU A 418 -8.05 16.26 -1.42
C LEU A 418 -9.41 16.78 -0.91
N GLY A 419 -9.59 16.89 0.40
CA GLY A 419 -10.82 17.39 1.04
C GLY A 419 -11.95 16.36 1.10
N ARG A 420 -11.64 15.09 0.84
CA ARG A 420 -12.60 13.99 0.84
C ARG A 420 -12.75 13.42 2.25
N ILE A 421 -13.95 12.95 2.57
CA ILE A 421 -14.28 12.39 3.88
C ILE A 421 -13.38 11.19 4.19
N THR A 422 -12.79 11.16 5.38
CA THR A 422 -11.98 10.06 5.89
C THR A 422 -12.54 9.64 7.26
N PRO A 423 -13.40 8.61 7.31
CA PRO A 423 -13.96 8.12 8.56
C PRO A 423 -12.88 7.73 9.57
N PRO A 424 -13.01 8.10 10.86
CA PRO A 424 -12.03 7.74 11.89
C PRO A 424 -12.28 6.31 12.44
N ASP A 425 -12.62 5.35 11.56
CA ASP A 425 -13.21 4.06 11.95
C ASP A 425 -12.28 3.21 12.83
N THR A 426 -10.96 3.37 12.67
CA THR A 426 -9.95 2.64 13.46
C THR A 426 -9.38 3.46 14.62
N ALA A 427 -9.63 4.77 14.68
CA ALA A 427 -8.91 5.64 15.62
C ALA A 427 -9.13 5.26 17.09
N ALA A 428 -10.32 4.76 17.44
CA ALA A 428 -10.65 4.32 18.79
C ALA A 428 -9.98 2.98 19.13
N VAL A 429 -9.93 2.05 18.17
CA VAL A 429 -9.27 0.74 18.33
C VAL A 429 -7.76 0.92 18.48
N GLU A 430 -7.15 1.73 17.60
CA GLU A 430 -5.73 2.05 17.68
C GLU A 430 -5.39 2.74 19.01
N ALA A 431 -6.25 3.63 19.53
CA ALA A 431 -6.01 4.26 20.83
C ALA A 431 -6.01 3.25 22.00
N VAL A 432 -6.87 2.22 21.93
CA VAL A 432 -6.89 1.13 22.91
C VAL A 432 -5.63 0.28 22.77
N GLU A 433 -5.24 -0.05 21.54
CA GLU A 433 -4.04 -0.83 21.25
C GLU A 433 -2.77 -0.11 21.73
N ASP A 434 -2.59 1.17 21.41
CA ASP A 434 -1.44 1.98 21.85
C ASP A 434 -1.34 2.01 23.38
N PHE A 435 -2.49 2.10 24.06
CA PHE A 435 -2.55 2.10 25.51
C PHE A 435 -2.18 0.73 26.09
N GLN A 436 -2.82 -0.34 25.62
CA GLN A 436 -2.60 -1.71 26.10
C GLN A 436 -1.19 -2.23 25.82
N THR A 437 -0.57 -1.76 24.74
CA THR A 437 0.80 -2.13 24.35
C THR A 437 1.86 -1.19 24.92
N GLY A 438 1.45 -0.18 25.70
CA GLY A 438 2.37 0.76 26.36
C GLY A 438 3.11 1.70 25.40
N GLN A 439 2.57 1.94 24.19
CA GLN A 439 3.12 2.84 23.18
C GLN A 439 2.86 4.33 23.47
N VAL A 440 2.29 4.64 24.64
CA VAL A 440 2.13 6.02 25.12
C VAL A 440 3.50 6.68 25.35
N PRO A 441 3.76 7.89 24.81
CA PRO A 441 5.04 8.57 25.00
C PRO A 441 5.43 8.80 26.46
N ALA A 442 6.72 9.03 26.68
CA ALA A 442 7.25 9.44 27.99
C ALA A 442 6.76 10.85 28.37
N VAL A 443 6.64 11.13 29.66
CA VAL A 443 6.04 12.39 30.18
C VAL A 443 6.81 13.62 29.70
N GLU A 444 8.11 13.50 29.48
CA GLU A 444 9.00 14.54 28.99
C GLU A 444 8.66 14.98 27.56
N ALA A 445 7.93 14.16 26.81
CA ALA A 445 7.45 14.48 25.47
C ALA A 445 6.19 15.37 25.47
N ALA A 446 5.68 15.76 26.65
CA ALA A 446 4.45 16.54 26.76
C ALA A 446 4.61 17.93 26.13
N VAL A 447 3.72 18.26 25.19
CA VAL A 447 3.65 19.57 24.54
C VAL A 447 2.38 20.29 24.95
N GLY A 448 2.52 21.42 25.64
CA GLY A 448 1.38 22.21 26.12
C GLY A 448 0.50 21.45 27.12
N GLY A 449 1.10 20.58 27.94
CA GLY A 449 0.40 19.77 28.93
C GLY A 449 -0.29 18.52 28.39
N PHE A 450 -0.05 18.15 27.12
CA PHE A 450 -0.58 16.93 26.50
C PHE A 450 0.54 16.02 26.01
N LEU A 451 0.36 14.71 26.20
CA LEU A 451 1.09 13.70 25.45
C LEU A 451 0.28 13.35 24.19
N ASP A 452 0.85 13.68 23.03
CA ASP A 452 0.30 13.27 21.74
C ASP A 452 0.70 11.83 21.46
N PHE A 453 -0.29 10.95 21.27
CA PHE A 453 -0.07 9.52 21.03
C PHE A 453 -0.87 9.04 19.81
#